data_AF-A2D6B4-F1
#
_entry.id   AF-A2D6B4-F1
#
_cell.length_a   1.000
_cell.length_b   1.000
_cell.length_c   1.000
_cell.angle_alpha   90.00
_cell.angle_beta   90.00
_cell.angle_gamma   90.00
#
_symmetry.space_group_name_H-M   'P 1'
#
loop_
_entity.id
_entity.type
_entity.pdbx_description
1 polymer ?
#
loop_
_entity_poly.entity_id
_entity_poly.type
_entity_poly.pdbx_seq_one_letter_code
_entity_poly.pdbx_strand_id
1 'polypeptide(L)' 'FNRDWRYHKEERVWITRAPGMEPTMKTNTYERGTYYFFDCLNWRKVAK' A
#
# COMPACT_ATOMS: atom_id res chain seq x y z
N PHE A 1 -14.91 -6.05 -7.04
CA PHE A 1 -15.35 -5.03 -6.07
C PHE A 1 -14.27 -4.66 -5.04
N ASN A 2 -13.34 -5.55 -4.69
CA ASN A 2 -12.26 -5.23 -3.76
C ASN A 2 -11.05 -4.65 -4.52
N ARG A 3 -10.73 -3.37 -4.31
CA ARG A 3 -9.62 -2.65 -4.98
C ARG A 3 -8.28 -2.73 -4.21
N ASP A 4 -8.20 -3.60 -3.18
CA ASP A 4 -7.03 -3.86 -2.32
C ASP A 4 -6.36 -2.60 -1.72
N TRP A 5 -7.17 -1.57 -1.42
CA TRP A 5 -6.72 -0.40 -0.67
C TRP A 5 -6.86 -0.65 0.83
N ARG A 6 -5.85 -0.25 1.60
CA ARG A 6 -5.76 -0.37 3.06
C ARG A 6 -5.32 0.96 3.63
N TYR A 7 -5.86 1.35 4.78
CA TYR A 7 -5.48 2.58 5.44
C TYR A 7 -4.36 2.34 6.46
N HIS A 8 -3.24 3.04 6.31
CA HIS A 8 -2.11 2.99 7.24
C HIS A 8 -2.38 3.95 8.41
N LYS A 9 -2.58 3.43 9.61
CA LYS A 9 -3.07 4.22 10.75
C LYS A 9 -2.08 5.29 11.25
N GLU A 10 -0.78 4.97 11.26
CA GLU A 10 0.24 5.88 11.79
C GLU A 10 0.52 7.04 10.82
N GLU A 11 0.91 6.71 9.57
CA GLU A 11 1.11 7.69 8.50
C GLU A 11 -0.16 8.34 7.94
N ARG A 12 -1.34 7.80 8.24
CA ARG A 12 -2.65 8.32 7.82
C ARG A 12 -2.83 8.41 6.30
N VAL A 13 -2.30 7.42 5.58
CA VAL A 13 -2.37 7.34 4.11
C VAL A 13 -3.09 6.07 3.66
N TRP A 14 -3.69 6.11 2.48
CA TRP A 14 -4.17 4.91 1.80
C TRP A 14 -3.02 4.25 1.05
N ILE A 15 -2.86 2.94 1.20
CA ILE A 15 -1.84 2.12 0.54
C ILE A 15 -2.48 0.94 -0.20
N THR A 16 -1.84 0.48 -1.27
CA THR A 16 -2.24 -0.72 -2.02
C THR A 16 -1.00 -1.43 -2.54
N ARG A 17 -1.09 -2.74 -2.75
CA ARG A 17 0.01 -3.51 -3.32
C ARG A 17 0.23 -3.11 -4.78
N ALA A 18 1.48 -3.16 -5.23
CA ALA A 18 1.76 -3.04 -6.65
C ALA A 18 1.09 -4.21 -7.43
N PRO A 19 0.40 -3.94 -8.55
CA PRO A 19 -0.26 -4.98 -9.33
C PRO A 19 0.74 -6.05 -9.80
N GLY A 20 0.38 -7.33 -9.63
CA GLY A 20 1.22 -8.46 -10.07
C GLY A 20 2.47 -8.71 -9.22
N MET A 21 2.68 -7.97 -8.13
CA MET A 21 3.81 -8.16 -7.23
C MET A 21 3.35 -8.86 -5.95
N GLU A 22 3.89 -10.03 -5.68
CA GLU A 22 3.69 -10.68 -4.38
C GLU A 22 4.54 -10.02 -3.29
N PRO A 23 4.06 -9.95 -2.04
CA PRO A 23 4.88 -9.50 -0.92
C PRO A 23 6.15 -10.36 -0.81
N THR A 24 7.31 -9.71 -0.71
CA THR A 24 8.59 -10.40 -0.51
C THR A 24 8.69 -11.07 0.85
N MET A 25 7.89 -10.61 1.82
CA MET A 25 7.77 -11.22 3.13
C MET A 25 6.37 -11.03 3.67
N LYS A 26 5.82 -12.08 4.27
CA LYS A 26 4.54 -12.03 4.98
C LYS A 26 4.64 -12.83 6.26
N THR A 27 4.41 -12.19 7.38
CA THR A 27 4.33 -12.80 8.71
C THR A 27 2.93 -12.59 9.27
N ASN A 28 2.69 -13.11 10.48
CA ASN A 28 1.43 -12.86 11.19
C ASN A 28 1.29 -11.40 11.68
N THR A 29 2.39 -10.64 11.71
CA THR A 29 2.41 -9.27 12.25
C THR A 29 2.62 -8.20 11.20
N TYR A 30 3.28 -8.50 10.07
CA TYR A 30 3.50 -7.53 9.01
C TYR A 30 3.72 -8.19 7.64
N GLU A 31 3.70 -7.35 6.60
CA GLU A 31 4.16 -7.72 5.27
C GLU A 31 5.14 -6.68 4.73
N ARG A 32 6.06 -7.14 3.89
CA ARG A 32 7.01 -6.31 3.15
C ARG A 32 6.88 -6.63 1.66
N GLY A 33 6.97 -5.62 0.81
CA GLY A 33 6.74 -5.72 -0.62
C GLY A 33 6.72 -4.33 -1.25
N THR A 34 6.41 -4.26 -2.53
CA THR A 34 6.25 -3.00 -3.26
C THR A 34 4.82 -2.49 -3.13
N TYR A 35 4.65 -1.25 -2.67
CA TYR A 35 3.35 -0.64 -2.48
C TYR A 35 3.26 0.69 -3.22
N TYR A 36 2.03 1.11 -3.47
CA TYR A 36 1.71 2.49 -3.78
C TYR A 36 0.95 3.08 -2.61
N PHE A 37 1.23 4.34 -2.28
CA PHE A 37 0.35 5.14 -1.44
C PHE A 37 -0.31 6.24 -2.26
N PHE A 38 -1.45 6.73 -1.77
CA PHE A 38 -2.14 7.87 -2.35
C PHE A 38 -1.62 9.17 -1.72
N ASP A 39 -1.00 10.01 -2.52
CA ASP A 39 -0.57 11.36 -2.16
C ASP A 39 -1.74 12.32 -2.38
N CYS A 40 -2.43 12.68 -1.29
CA CYS A 40 -3.57 13.58 -1.32
C CYS A 40 -3.21 15.02 -1.71
N LEU A 41 -1.96 15.44 -1.50
CA LEU A 41 -1.52 16.81 -1.79
C LEU A 41 -1.36 17.02 -3.30
N ASN A 42 -0.79 16.01 -3.97
CA ASN A 42 -0.54 16.05 -5.42
C ASN A 42 -1.55 15.22 -6.24
N TRP A 43 -2.54 14.62 -5.58
CA TRP A 43 -3.61 13.80 -6.17
C TRP A 43 -3.11 12.66 -7.07
N ARG A 44 -2.11 11.90 -6.59
CA ARG A 44 -1.44 10.85 -7.39
C ARG A 44 -1.08 9.60 -6.57
N LYS A 45 -0.86 8.49 -7.27
CA LYS A 45 -0.23 7.30 -6.68
C LYS A 45 1.28 7.46 -6.68
N VAL A 46 1.94 7.15 -5.56
CA VAL A 46 3.40 7.25 -5.39
C VAL A 46 3.93 5.93 -4.87
N ALA A 47 5.06 5.45 -5.41
CA ALA A 47 5.70 4.22 -4.95
C ALA A 47 6.24 4.40 -3.51
N LYS A 48 6.09 3.36 -2.69
CA LYS A 48 6.59 3.28 -1.32
C LYS A 48 7.57 2.13 -1.16
#